data_AF-A0AAV1WPJ5-F1
#
_entry.id   AF-A0AAV1WPJ5-F1
#
_cell.length_a   1.000
_cell.length_b   1.000
_cell.length_c   1.000
_cell.angle_alpha   90.00
_cell.angle_beta   90.00
_cell.angle_gamma   90.00
#
_symmetry.space_group_name_H-M   'P 1'
#
loop_
_entity.id
_entity.type
_entity.pdbx_description
1 polymer ?
#
loop_
_entity_poly.entity_id
_entity_poly.type
_entity_poly.pdbx_seq_one_letter_code
_entity_poly.pdbx_strand_id
1 'polypeptide(L)'
;MVKKGALNVGDVLILSEGFELAPPDRISPEIKEKIDPATKRDVHFLKYPIYVGGNRGRGQIYPDGSKSNNNVYNATAAGIVNKIIRKEKG
;
A
#
# COMPACT_ATOMS: atom_id res chain seq x y z
N MET A 1 10.38 -3.62 -22.72
CA MET A 1 10.93 -4.43 -21.61
C MET A 1 10.99 -3.56 -20.36
N VAL A 2 10.37 -3.99 -19.25
CA VAL A 2 10.22 -3.20 -18.01
C VAL A 2 11.59 -3.02 -17.33
N LYS A 3 11.88 -1.82 -16.81
CA LYS A 3 13.08 -1.56 -15.98
C LYS A 3 12.83 -2.10 -14.56
N LYS A 4 13.80 -2.84 -14.01
CA LYS A 4 13.75 -3.27 -12.60
C LYS A 4 14.06 -2.06 -11.71
N GLY A 5 13.34 -1.95 -10.59
CA GLY A 5 13.55 -0.91 -9.57
C GLY A 5 13.18 -1.43 -8.18
N ALA A 6 13.51 -0.65 -7.15
CA ALA A 6 13.13 -0.94 -5.77
C ALA A 6 11.61 -0.87 -5.57
N LEU A 7 11.10 -1.53 -4.52
CA LEU A 7 9.69 -1.54 -4.17
C LEU A 7 9.43 -0.62 -2.98
N ASN A 8 8.35 0.16 -3.06
CA ASN A 8 7.88 0.96 -1.93
C ASN A 8 6.90 0.16 -1.07
N VAL A 9 6.73 0.60 0.17
CA VAL A 9 5.78 0.06 1.15
C VAL A 9 4.79 1.14 1.57
N GLY A 10 3.61 0.74 2.01
CA GLY A 10 2.64 1.62 2.64
C GLY A 10 1.60 0.81 3.40
N ASP A 11 0.93 1.42 4.35
CA ASP A 11 -0.07 0.81 5.19
C ASP A 11 -1.22 1.77 5.49
N VAL A 12 -2.29 1.20 6.04
CA VAL A 12 -3.46 1.91 6.54
C VAL A 12 -3.76 1.34 7.91
N LEU A 13 -3.74 2.21 8.91
CA LEU A 13 -4.11 1.91 10.28
C LEU A 13 -5.47 2.59 10.55
N ILE A 14 -6.48 1.78 10.84
CA ILE A 14 -7.81 2.26 11.20
C ILE A 14 -7.94 2.14 12.71
N LEU A 15 -7.96 3.29 13.36
CA LEU A 15 -8.12 3.42 14.79
C LEU A 15 -9.61 3.47 15.17
N SER A 16 -9.90 3.11 16.42
CA SER A 16 -11.25 3.26 16.97
C SER A 16 -11.59 4.74 17.16
N GLU A 17 -12.89 5.03 17.22
CA GLU A 17 -13.40 6.38 17.45
C GLU A 17 -12.77 6.99 18.73
N GLY A 18 -12.29 8.24 18.62
CA GLY A 18 -11.57 8.93 19.69
C GLY A 18 -10.04 8.75 19.68
N PHE A 19 -9.50 7.94 18.77
CA PHE A 19 -8.06 7.81 18.57
C PHE A 19 -7.61 8.53 17.29
N GLU A 20 -6.65 9.45 17.43
CA GLU A 20 -6.03 10.20 16.34
C GLU A 20 -4.50 10.20 16.48
N LEU A 21 -3.80 10.48 15.37
CA LEU A 21 -2.35 10.67 15.39
C LEU A 21 -1.99 11.84 16.33
N ALA A 22 -0.95 11.68 17.15
CA ALA A 22 -0.59 12.70 18.12
C ALA A 22 -0.09 13.98 17.43
N PRO A 23 -0.52 15.18 17.89
CA PRO A 23 0.02 16.45 17.39
C PRO A 23 1.54 16.55 17.60
N PRO A 24 2.31 17.12 16.65
CA PRO A 24 3.77 17.17 16.70
C PRO A 24 4.36 17.80 17.97
N ASP A 25 3.65 18.78 18.56
CA ASP A 25 4.10 19.53 19.74
C ASP A 25 4.00 18.73 21.05
N ARG A 26 3.31 17.58 21.03
CA ARG A 26 3.20 16.68 22.19
C ARG A 26 4.20 15.53 22.16
N ILE A 27 5.08 15.51 21.16
CA ILE A 27 6.07 14.45 20.97
C ILE A 27 7.42 14.96 21.47
N SER A 28 8.00 14.31 22.48
CA SER A 28 9.35 14.64 22.93
C SER A 28 10.36 14.38 21.80
N PRO A 29 11.50 15.10 21.75
CA PRO A 29 12.47 14.94 20.67
C PRO A 29 12.96 13.49 20.48
N GLU A 30 13.07 12.72 21.57
CA GLU A 30 13.45 11.29 21.53
C GLU A 30 12.35 10.36 20.98
N ILE A 31 11.08 10.68 21.24
CA ILE A 31 9.93 9.91 20.72
C ILE A 31 9.66 10.31 19.26
N LYS A 32 9.95 11.56 18.89
CA LYS A 32 9.85 12.07 17.52
C LYS A 32 10.83 11.38 16.57
N GLU A 33 11.96 10.93 17.10
CA GLU A 33 12.96 10.14 16.36
C GLU A 33 12.59 8.65 16.27
N LYS A 34 11.70 8.13 17.16
CA LYS A 34 11.55 6.69 17.36
C LYS A 34 10.13 6.11 17.26
N ILE A 35 9.05 6.88 17.46
CA ILE A 35 7.71 6.31 17.59
C ILE A 35 6.61 7.18 16.97
N ASP A 36 5.98 6.53 15.99
CA ASP A 36 4.64 6.70 15.41
C ASP A 36 3.55 6.53 16.50
N PRO A 37 2.48 7.35 16.53
CA PRO A 37 2.01 7.97 17.76
C PRO A 37 0.87 7.23 18.47
N ALA A 38 0.94 7.23 19.80
CA ALA A 38 -0.21 7.00 20.66
C ALA A 38 -0.12 7.90 21.90
N THR A 39 -1.12 8.79 22.09
CA THR A 39 -1.85 8.98 23.37
C THR A 39 -2.69 10.27 23.41
N LYS A 40 -3.99 10.11 23.72
CA LYS A 40 -4.72 10.84 24.78
C LYS A 40 -5.93 10.01 25.25
N ARG A 41 -6.35 10.30 26.48
CA ARG A 41 -7.25 9.48 27.30
C ARG A 41 -8.66 10.07 27.29
N ASP A 42 -9.58 9.35 26.65
CA ASP A 42 -10.99 9.22 27.01
C ASP A 42 -11.49 7.86 26.51
N VAL A 43 -10.88 6.80 27.05
CA VAL A 43 -11.09 5.43 26.60
C VAL A 43 -11.99 4.73 27.61
N HIS A 44 -13.20 4.35 27.20
CA HIS A 44 -14.01 3.42 27.98
C HIS A 44 -13.35 2.03 27.93
N PHE A 45 -13.38 1.27 29.02
CA PHE A 45 -12.65 -0.01 29.16
C PHE A 45 -13.26 -1.19 28.34
N LEU A 46 -13.91 -0.92 27.21
CA LEU A 46 -14.41 -1.95 26.31
C LEU A 46 -13.39 -2.30 25.23
N LYS A 47 -13.49 -3.52 24.70
CA LYS A 47 -12.65 -4.04 23.62
C LYS A 47 -12.93 -3.28 22.32
N TYR A 48 -11.97 -2.47 21.86
CA TYR A 48 -12.05 -1.80 20.57
C TYR A 48 -11.31 -2.57 19.48
N PRO A 49 -11.89 -2.70 18.27
CA PRO A 49 -11.17 -3.27 17.13
C PRO A 49 -10.13 -2.27 16.60
N ILE A 50 -8.98 -2.79 16.18
CA ILE A 50 -7.96 -2.08 15.41
C ILE A 50 -7.79 -2.85 14.10
N TYR A 51 -7.87 -2.16 12.97
CA TYR A 51 -7.66 -2.78 11.66
C TYR A 51 -6.39 -2.25 11.02
N VAL A 52 -5.63 -3.15 10.40
CA VAL A 52 -4.37 -2.84 9.72
C VAL A 52 -4.40 -3.45 8.33
N GLY A 53 -4.05 -2.67 7.31
CA GLY A 53 -3.84 -3.13 5.95
C GLY A 53 -2.47 -2.67 5.45
N GLY A 54 -1.68 -3.56 4.87
CA GLY A 54 -0.35 -3.24 4.34
C GLY A 54 -0.21 -3.58 2.86
N ASN A 55 0.55 -2.79 2.13
CA ASN A 55 0.90 -3.01 0.73
C ASN A 55 2.41 -2.87 0.51
N ARG A 56 2.95 -3.70 -0.39
CA ARG A 56 4.33 -3.59 -0.86
C ARG A 56 4.37 -3.77 -2.37
N GLY A 57 5.02 -2.83 -3.03
CA GLY A 57 5.17 -2.83 -4.49
C GLY A 57 3.98 -2.23 -5.23
N ARG A 58 3.99 -2.42 -6.55
CA ARG A 58 3.04 -1.80 -7.47
C ARG A 58 1.77 -2.63 -7.60
N GLY A 59 0.62 -1.97 -7.55
CA GLY A 59 -0.68 -2.58 -7.77
C GLY A 59 -0.85 -3.17 -9.18
N GLN A 60 -1.77 -4.12 -9.27
CA GLN A 60 -2.14 -4.83 -10.48
C GLN A 60 -3.07 -4.00 -11.37
N ILE A 61 -3.95 -3.18 -10.79
CA ILE A 61 -5.00 -2.48 -11.50
C ILE A 61 -4.92 -0.99 -11.17
N TYR A 62 -5.15 -0.14 -12.15
CA TYR A 62 -5.26 1.31 -12.00
C TYR A 62 -6.69 1.72 -11.61
N PRO A 63 -6.91 2.93 -11.04
CA PRO A 63 -8.26 3.37 -10.66
C PRO A 63 -9.29 3.40 -11.80
N ASP A 64 -8.83 3.51 -13.05
CA ASP A 64 -9.67 3.45 -14.26
C ASP A 64 -10.07 2.01 -14.67
N GLY A 65 -9.63 1.01 -13.91
CA GLY A 65 -9.84 -0.42 -14.19
C GLY A 65 -8.84 -1.04 -15.16
N SER A 66 -7.92 -0.26 -15.73
CA SER A 66 -6.91 -0.78 -16.64
C SER A 66 -5.83 -1.60 -15.91
N LYS A 67 -5.33 -2.66 -16.55
CA LYS A 67 -4.30 -3.53 -15.98
C LYS A 67 -2.92 -2.87 -16.09
N SER A 68 -2.17 -2.87 -14.99
CA SER A 68 -0.77 -2.46 -15.00
C SER A 68 0.10 -3.50 -15.71
N ASN A 69 1.33 -3.09 -16.04
CA ASN A 69 2.35 -3.98 -16.59
C ASN A 69 3.00 -4.93 -15.55
N ASN A 70 2.49 -4.96 -14.31
CA ASN A 70 2.88 -5.91 -13.26
C ASN A 70 1.83 -7.02 -13.11
N ASN A 71 1.47 -7.66 -14.22
CA ASN A 71 0.45 -8.71 -14.27
C ASN A 71 0.84 -9.83 -15.22
N VAL A 72 0.16 -10.96 -15.05
CA VAL A 72 0.12 -12.03 -16.05
C VAL A 72 -0.85 -11.63 -17.17
N TYR A 73 -0.40 -11.73 -18.42
CA TYR A 73 -1.23 -11.56 -19.61
C TYR A 73 -1.65 -12.92 -20.14
N ASN A 74 -2.96 -13.12 -20.31
CA ASN A 74 -3.53 -14.38 -20.79
C ASN A 74 -3.91 -14.27 -22.27
N ALA A 75 -3.93 -15.40 -22.97
CA ALA A 75 -4.47 -15.47 -24.33
C ALA A 75 -5.98 -15.20 -24.32
N THR A 76 -6.47 -14.48 -25.33
CA THR A 76 -7.90 -14.17 -25.48
C THR A 76 -8.70 -15.37 -26.00
N ALA A 77 -8.05 -16.33 -26.67
CA ALA A 77 -8.66 -17.55 -27.18
C ALA A 77 -7.62 -18.68 -27.22
N ALA A 78 -8.10 -19.93 -27.30
CA ALA A 78 -7.25 -21.09 -27.53
C ALA A 78 -6.73 -21.13 -28.97
N GLY A 79 -5.49 -21.61 -29.17
CA GLY A 79 -4.88 -21.71 -30.49
C GLY A 79 -3.36 -21.86 -30.44
N ILE A 80 -2.73 -21.78 -31.61
CA ILE A 80 -1.27 -21.87 -31.77
C ILE A 80 -0.69 -20.45 -31.93
N VAL A 81 0.43 -20.16 -31.27
CA VAL A 81 1.14 -18.87 -31.39
C VAL A 81 1.92 -18.85 -32.70
N ASN A 82 1.48 -18.05 -33.67
CA ASN A 82 2.12 -17.95 -34.98
C ASN A 82 3.24 -16.91 -35.06
N LYS A 83 3.21 -15.85 -34.22
CA LYS A 83 4.17 -14.73 -34.31
C LYS A 83 4.38 -14.05 -32.96
N ILE A 84 5.63 -13.70 -32.66
CA ILE A 84 6.02 -12.86 -31.51
C ILE A 84 6.85 -11.68 -32.03
N ILE A 85 6.35 -10.45 -31.87
CA ILE A 85 7.04 -9.23 -32.26
C ILE A 85 7.54 -8.51 -31.01
N ARG A 86 8.85 -8.24 -30.93
CA ARG A 86 9.43 -7.43 -29.86
C ARG A 86 9.50 -5.98 -30.31
N LYS A 87 8.86 -5.05 -29.57
CA LYS A 87 9.07 -3.61 -29.73
C LYS A 87 10.30 -3.18 -28.93
N GLU A 88 11.11 -2.28 -29.49
CA GLU A 88 12.25 -1.68 -28.79
C GLU A 88 11.80 -0.86 -27.57
N LYS A 89 12.72 -0.68 -26.61
CA LYS A 89 12.45 0.09 -25.40
C LYS A 89 12.41 1.59 -25.73
N GLY A 90 11.33 2.26 -25.33
CA GLY A 90 11.40 3.67 -24.93
C GLY A 90 12.03 3.81 -23.55
#